data_AF-A0A7S7QH45-F1
#
_entry.id   AF-A0A7S7QH45-F1
#
_cell.length_a   1.000
_cell.length_b   1.000
_cell.length_c   1.000
_cell.angle_alpha   90.00
_cell.angle_beta   90.00
_cell.angle_gamma   90.00
#
_symmetry.space_group_name_H-M   'P 1'
#
loop_
_entity.id
_entity.type
_entity.pdbx_description
1 polymer ?
#
loop_
_entity_poly.entity_id
_entity_poly.type
_entity_poly.pdbx_seq_one_letter_code
_entity_poly.pdbx_strand_id
1 'polypeptide(L)'
;MAFGSDRPIGDILKERNMRLNSIDPISRHGFTQIPNFILRDPNVSIGAKTVYALLLSYAWHNELCFPGQDRLAKEVGMGLASVNRFIKELEACSLIEITRRGQGKTNFYTVNFVVKKQGRKG
;
A
#
# COMPACT_ATOMS: atom_id res chain seq x y z
N MET A 1 50.78 -23.28 -0.03
CA MET A 1 50.98 -21.84 0.27
C MET A 1 49.80 -21.08 -0.28
N ALA A 2 49.01 -20.47 0.60
CA ALA A 2 47.86 -19.65 0.22
C ALA A 2 48.34 -18.22 -0.08
N PHE A 3 48.07 -17.74 -1.29
CA PHE A 3 48.17 -16.34 -1.66
C PHE A 3 46.78 -15.90 -2.15
N GLY A 4 46.26 -14.80 -1.59
CA GLY A 4 45.06 -14.11 -2.09
C GLY A 4 45.21 -13.75 -3.58
N SER A 5 44.13 -13.43 -4.29
CA SER A 5 43.32 -12.25 -4.00
C SER A 5 41.97 -12.29 -4.77
N ASP A 6 41.24 -11.18 -4.75
CA ASP A 6 40.37 -10.75 -5.87
C ASP A 6 38.87 -11.05 -5.82
N ARG A 7 38.22 -10.82 -4.68
CA ARG A 7 36.93 -10.13 -4.83
C ARG A 7 37.28 -8.73 -5.36
N PRO A 8 36.76 -8.29 -6.53
CA PRO A 8 36.93 -6.92 -6.95
C PRO A 8 36.52 -6.01 -5.78
N ILE A 9 37.25 -4.92 -5.55
CA ILE A 9 37.00 -4.01 -4.43
C ILE A 9 35.53 -3.54 -4.37
N GLY A 10 34.82 -3.57 -5.52
CA GLY A 10 33.38 -3.32 -5.64
C GLY A 10 32.46 -4.34 -4.95
N ASP A 11 32.90 -5.58 -4.71
CA ASP A 11 32.16 -6.60 -3.96
C ASP A 11 32.28 -6.43 -2.43
N ILE A 12 33.32 -5.72 -1.98
CA ILE A 12 33.52 -5.34 -0.57
C ILE A 12 32.67 -4.09 -0.22
N LEU A 13 32.22 -3.32 -1.21
CA LEU A 13 31.45 -2.07 -1.03
C LEU A 13 29.93 -2.22 -1.18
N LYS A 14 29.37 -3.43 -1.23
CA LYS A 14 27.93 -3.61 -0.97
C LYS A 14 27.71 -3.80 0.52
N GLU A 15 27.98 -2.76 1.29
CA GLU A 15 27.38 -2.57 2.60
C GLU A 15 25.86 -2.58 2.39
N ARG A 16 25.24 -3.75 2.58
CA ARG A 16 23.80 -3.83 2.73
C ARG A 16 23.49 -3.18 4.08
N ASN A 17 23.27 -1.86 4.07
CA ASN A 17 22.93 -1.04 5.25
C ASN A 17 21.59 -1.42 5.89
N MET A 18 20.92 -2.45 5.38
CA MET A 18 19.65 -2.95 5.89
C MET A 18 19.61 -4.47 5.79
N ARG A 19 19.21 -5.11 6.89
CA ARG A 19 18.89 -6.54 6.96
C ARG A 19 17.42 -6.67 7.36
N LEU A 20 16.69 -7.56 6.69
CA LEU A 20 15.32 -7.89 7.06
C LEU A 20 15.36 -9.10 8.00
N ASN A 21 14.84 -8.96 9.22
CA ASN A 21 14.70 -10.07 10.14
C ASN A 21 13.36 -10.79 9.89
N SER A 22 13.35 -11.75 8.96
CA SER A 22 12.14 -12.46 8.53
C SER A 22 11.68 -13.59 9.46
N ILE A 23 12.42 -13.90 10.53
CA ILE A 23 12.15 -15.04 11.42
C ILE A 23 11.27 -14.62 12.63
N ASP A 24 10.86 -13.36 12.70
CA ASP A 24 10.07 -12.81 13.80
C ASP A 24 8.63 -13.38 13.85
N PRO A 25 8.12 -13.83 15.02
CA PRO A 25 6.72 -14.24 15.21
C PRO A 25 5.67 -13.23 14.74
N ILE A 26 6.00 -11.93 14.64
CA ILE A 26 5.12 -10.88 14.12
C ILE A 26 4.67 -11.18 12.67
N SER A 27 5.52 -11.84 11.88
CA SER A 27 5.19 -12.24 10.51
C SER A 27 4.05 -13.27 10.40
N ARG A 28 3.64 -13.90 11.52
CA ARG A 28 2.56 -14.91 11.55
C ARG A 28 1.19 -14.35 11.18
N HIS A 29 0.96 -13.05 11.35
CA HIS A 29 -0.31 -12.40 11.00
C HIS A 29 -0.35 -11.90 9.55
N GLY A 30 0.70 -12.16 8.77
CA GLY A 30 0.81 -11.73 7.38
C GLY A 30 1.21 -10.26 7.22
N PHE A 31 1.35 -9.84 5.97
CA PHE A 31 1.69 -8.46 5.60
C PHE A 31 0.82 -8.04 4.43
N THR A 32 0.46 -6.75 4.41
CA THR A 32 -0.12 -6.15 3.21
C THR A 32 0.99 -5.51 2.39
N GLN A 33 1.14 -5.95 1.15
CA GLN A 33 2.13 -5.39 0.22
C GLN A 33 1.49 -4.29 -0.64
N ILE A 34 2.13 -3.13 -0.70
CA ILE A 34 1.72 -2.03 -1.59
C ILE A 34 2.64 -2.06 -2.83
N PRO A 35 2.09 -1.94 -4.05
CA PRO A 35 2.89 -1.79 -5.26
C PRO A 35 3.86 -0.61 -5.18
N ASN A 36 5.11 -0.82 -5.61
CA ASN A 36 6.15 0.21 -5.54
C ASN A 36 5.80 1.49 -6.28
N PHE A 37 5.04 1.42 -7.38
CA PHE A 37 4.63 2.61 -8.11
C PHE A 37 3.71 3.50 -7.28
N ILE A 38 2.84 2.95 -6.44
CA ILE A 38 2.01 3.70 -5.49
C ILE A 38 2.86 4.16 -4.31
N LEU A 39 3.65 3.24 -3.71
CA LEU A 39 4.48 3.54 -2.55
C LEU A 39 5.43 4.72 -2.81
N ARG A 40 6.00 4.78 -4.03
CA ARG A 40 6.99 5.78 -4.43
C ARG A 40 6.39 6.97 -5.19
N ASP A 41 5.08 7.01 -5.45
CA ASP A 41 4.45 8.16 -6.10
C ASP A 41 4.41 9.36 -5.15
N PRO A 42 5.09 10.48 -5.44
CA PRO A 42 5.02 11.68 -4.59
C PRO A 42 3.66 12.39 -4.67
N ASN A 43 2.84 12.09 -5.68
CA ASN A 43 1.52 12.70 -5.86
C ASN A 43 0.42 12.01 -5.06
N VAL A 44 0.70 10.83 -4.51
CA VAL A 44 -0.19 10.15 -3.56
C VAL A 44 0.30 10.48 -2.16
N SER A 45 -0.58 11.04 -1.35
CA SER A 45 -0.27 11.44 0.01
C SER A 45 0.03 10.22 0.89
N ILE A 46 0.85 10.42 1.93
CA ILE A 46 1.20 9.36 2.88
C ILE A 46 -0.07 8.76 3.50
N GLY A 47 -1.06 9.59 3.84
CA GLY A 47 -2.33 9.12 4.40
C GLY A 47 -3.15 8.32 3.40
N ALA A 48 -3.18 8.71 2.12
CA ALA A 48 -3.82 7.93 1.07
C ALA A 48 -3.15 6.56 0.87
N LYS A 49 -1.81 6.49 0.92
CA LYS A 49 -1.08 5.20 0.88
C LYS A 49 -1.45 4.29 2.06
N THR A 50 -1.56 4.84 3.27
CA THR A 50 -1.96 4.08 4.45
C THR A 50 -3.39 3.56 4.33
N VAL A 51 -4.34 4.41 3.89
CA VAL A 51 -5.73 3.99 3.66
C VAL A 51 -5.78 2.91 2.57
N TYR A 52 -5.08 3.09 1.45
CA TYR A 52 -5.00 2.10 0.37
C TYR A 52 -4.49 0.75 0.88
N ALA A 53 -3.44 0.73 1.69
CA ALA A 53 -2.92 -0.48 2.30
C ALA A 53 -4.00 -1.19 3.15
N LEU A 54 -4.73 -0.45 3.98
CA LEU A 54 -5.77 -1.06 4.80
C LEU A 54 -6.91 -1.62 3.93
N LEU A 55 -7.38 -0.88 2.92
CA LEU A 55 -8.39 -1.38 1.97
C LEU A 55 -7.94 -2.69 1.30
N LEU A 56 -6.65 -2.75 0.95
CA LEU A 56 -6.06 -3.90 0.29
C LEU A 56 -5.90 -5.11 1.23
N SER A 57 -5.63 -4.89 2.51
CA SER A 57 -5.60 -5.96 3.51
C SER A 57 -6.99 -6.61 3.67
N TYR A 58 -8.05 -5.81 3.63
CA TYR A 58 -9.43 -6.30 3.65
C TYR A 58 -9.77 -7.09 2.38
N ALA A 59 -9.34 -6.61 1.22
CA ALA A 59 -9.58 -7.29 -0.06
C ALA A 59 -8.91 -8.67 -0.13
N TRP A 60 -7.75 -8.87 0.51
CA TRP A 60 -7.06 -10.15 0.55
C TRP A 60 -7.53 -11.11 1.64
N HIS A 61 -8.01 -10.61 2.80
CA HIS A 61 -8.23 -11.44 3.99
C HIS A 61 -9.70 -11.61 4.43
N ASN A 62 -10.68 -10.93 3.84
CA ASN A 62 -12.08 -11.04 4.27
C ASN A 62 -13.06 -11.18 3.09
N GLU A 63 -14.16 -11.91 3.32
CA GLU A 63 -15.26 -12.24 2.39
C GLU A 63 -16.06 -11.01 1.89
N LEU A 64 -15.40 -10.02 1.27
CA LEU A 64 -16.02 -8.85 0.64
C LEU A 64 -16.80 -7.92 1.60
N CYS A 65 -16.76 -8.17 2.92
CA CYS A 65 -17.43 -7.31 3.90
C CYS A 65 -16.58 -6.08 4.20
N PHE A 66 -16.88 -5.01 3.46
CA PHE A 66 -16.10 -3.79 3.50
C PHE A 66 -16.35 -3.00 4.79
N PRO A 67 -15.30 -2.58 5.52
CA PRO A 67 -15.44 -1.72 6.69
C PRO A 67 -16.07 -0.37 6.30
N GLY A 68 -16.93 0.17 7.17
CA GLY A 68 -17.34 1.56 7.09
C GLY A 68 -16.15 2.51 7.25
N GLN A 69 -16.32 3.77 6.85
CA GLN A 69 -15.28 4.79 6.93
C GLN A 69 -14.85 5.10 8.37
N ASP A 70 -15.77 4.92 9.32
CA ASP A 70 -15.56 4.96 10.77
C ASP A 70 -14.59 3.89 11.26
N ARG A 71 -14.75 2.64 10.77
CA ARG A 71 -13.84 1.55 11.10
C ARG A 71 -12.45 1.76 10.51
N LEU A 72 -12.38 2.22 9.25
CA LEU A 72 -11.11 2.59 8.64
C LEU A 72 -10.38 3.65 9.48
N ALA A 73 -11.09 4.72 9.86
CA ALA A 73 -10.56 5.79 10.70
C ALA A 73 -10.02 5.27 12.04
N LYS A 74 -10.76 4.39 12.70
CA LYS A 74 -10.33 3.76 13.95
C LYS A 74 -9.05 2.93 13.78
N GLU A 75 -8.97 2.10 12.73
CA GLU A 75 -7.85 1.18 12.53
C GLU A 75 -6.58 1.88 12.03
N VAL A 76 -6.70 2.91 11.18
CA VAL A 76 -5.53 3.73 10.79
C VAL A 76 -5.13 4.76 11.87
N GLY A 77 -5.94 4.93 12.91
CA GLY A 77 -5.70 5.92 13.97
C GLY A 77 -5.84 7.37 13.49
N MET A 78 -6.77 7.65 12.57
CA MET A 78 -6.98 8.98 11.98
C MET A 78 -8.42 9.46 12.21
N GLY A 79 -8.64 10.78 12.11
CA GLY A 79 -9.99 11.33 12.11
C GLY A 79 -10.79 10.96 10.85
N LEU A 80 -12.10 10.78 10.99
CA LEU A 80 -13.01 10.41 9.89
C LEU A 80 -12.91 11.38 8.70
N ALA A 81 -12.77 12.68 8.95
CA ALA A 81 -12.61 13.69 7.90
C ALA A 81 -11.32 13.47 7.07
N SER A 82 -10.23 13.08 7.73
CA SER A 82 -8.95 12.77 7.05
C SER A 82 -9.10 11.53 6.18
N VAL A 83 -9.69 10.45 6.71
CA VAL A 83 -9.96 9.23 5.93
C VAL A 83 -10.83 9.52 4.72
N ASN A 84 -11.89 10.32 4.88
CA ASN A 84 -12.76 10.69 3.76
C ASN A 84 -12.04 11.51 2.70
N ARG A 85 -11.13 12.41 3.10
CA ARG A 85 -10.27 13.13 2.16
C ARG A 85 -9.35 12.17 1.39
N PHE A 86 -8.73 11.22 2.08
CA PHE A 86 -7.83 10.25 1.45
C PHE A 86 -8.56 9.27 0.53
N ILE A 87 -9.78 8.85 0.87
CA ILE A 87 -10.63 8.05 -0.02
C ILE A 87 -10.92 8.81 -1.32
N LYS A 88 -11.29 10.10 -1.22
CA LYS A 88 -11.51 10.94 -2.42
C LYS A 88 -10.25 11.12 -3.26
N GLU A 89 -9.09 11.25 -2.61
CA GLU A 89 -7.80 11.33 -3.30
C GLU A 89 -7.49 10.05 -4.07
N LEU A 90 -7.65 8.89 -3.44
CA LEU A 90 -7.45 7.59 -4.09
C LEU A 90 -8.41 7.39 -5.28
N GLU A 91 -9.66 7.82 -5.15
CA GLU A 91 -10.65 7.79 -6.23
C GLU A 91 -10.22 8.72 -7.39
N ALA A 92 -9.77 9.94 -7.09
CA ALA A 92 -9.26 10.88 -8.09
C ALA A 92 -8.02 10.33 -8.84
N CYS A 93 -7.17 9.57 -8.13
CA CYS A 93 -6.03 8.87 -8.73
C CYS A 93 -6.42 7.56 -9.45
N SER A 94 -7.71 7.21 -9.52
CA SER A 94 -8.22 5.93 -10.05
C SER A 94 -7.67 4.69 -9.33
N LEU A 95 -7.11 4.83 -8.14
CA LEU A 95 -6.58 3.72 -7.34
C LEU A 95 -7.70 2.96 -6.63
N ILE A 96 -8.87 3.58 -6.46
CA ILE A 96 -10.09 2.92 -6.02
C ILE A 96 -11.29 3.41 -6.84
N GLU A 97 -12.35 2.61 -6.87
CA GLU A 97 -13.68 3.01 -7.34
C GLU A 97 -14.70 2.76 -6.23
N ILE A 98 -15.70 3.63 -6.11
CA ILE A 98 -16.68 3.59 -5.03
C ILE A 98 -18.09 3.42 -5.60
N THR A 99 -18.73 2.28 -5.32
CA THR A 99 -20.14 2.04 -5.65
C THR A 99 -21.00 2.20 -4.39
N ARG A 100 -21.88 3.20 -4.39
CA ARG A 100 -22.86 3.40 -3.30
C ARG A 100 -23.98 2.37 -3.42
N ARG A 101 -24.27 1.64 -2.34
CA ARG A 101 -25.25 0.55 -2.32
C ARG A 101 -26.64 0.93 -1.79
N GLY A 102 -26.80 2.15 -1.25
CA GLY A 102 -28.06 2.64 -0.68
C GLY A 102 -28.47 1.92 0.63
N GLN A 103 -29.59 2.37 1.21
CA GLN A 103 -30.24 1.73 2.38
C GLN A 103 -29.34 1.55 3.62
N GLY A 104 -28.46 2.51 3.92
CA GLY A 104 -27.55 2.43 5.07
C GLY A 104 -26.45 1.38 4.94
N LYS A 105 -26.31 0.72 3.78
CA LYS A 105 -25.24 -0.24 3.52
C LYS A 105 -23.92 0.50 3.30
N THR A 106 -22.82 -0.12 3.72
CA THR A 106 -21.47 0.39 3.48
C THR A 106 -21.19 0.48 1.97
N ASN A 107 -20.32 1.42 1.58
CA ASN A 107 -19.86 1.53 0.20
C ASN A 107 -19.16 0.24 -0.24
N PHE A 108 -19.33 -0.12 -1.52
CA PHE A 108 -18.50 -1.14 -2.15
C PHE A 108 -17.30 -0.47 -2.79
N TYR A 109 -16.10 -0.95 -2.49
CA TYR A 109 -14.88 -0.40 -3.08
C TYR A 109 -14.22 -1.44 -3.98
N THR A 110 -13.87 -1.04 -5.19
CA THR A 110 -12.96 -1.78 -6.06
C THR A 110 -11.56 -1.21 -5.85
N VAL A 111 -10.59 -2.04 -5.49
CA VAL A 111 -9.18 -1.61 -5.33
C VAL A 111 -8.44 -1.92 -6.62
N ASN A 112 -7.86 -0.89 -7.23
CA ASN A 112 -7.25 -0.99 -8.55
C ASN A 112 -5.72 -1.01 -8.47
N PHE A 113 -5.13 -1.74 -9.42
CA PHE A 113 -3.71 -1.73 -9.72
C PHE A 113 -3.53 -1.08 -11.09
N VAL A 114 -3.68 0.25 -11.14
CA VAL A 114 -3.68 0.97 -12.42
C VAL A 114 -2.25 1.15 -12.92
N VAL A 115 -1.89 0.41 -13.97
CA VAL A 115 -0.70 0.65 -14.80
C VAL A 115 -1.13 1.38 -16.07
N LYS A 116 -1.70 2.59 -15.96
CA LYS A 116 -2.05 3.35 -17.17
C LYS A 116 -0.76 3.90 -17.78
N LYS A 117 -0.36 3.34 -18.92
CA LYS A 117 0.64 3.92 -19.83
C LYS A 117 0.25 5.39 -20.07
N GLN A 118 1.06 6.34 -19.62
CA GLN A 118 0.88 7.72 -20.05
C GLN A 118 1.04 7.75 -21.57
N GLY A 119 -0.09 7.91 -22.28
CA GLY A 119 -0.03 8.37 -23.65
C GLY A 119 0.61 9.75 -23.63
N ARG A 120 1.82 9.87 -24.20
CA ARG A 120 2.41 11.16 -24.53
C ARG A 120 1.38 11.94 -25.33
N LYS A 121 0.85 13.03 -24.78
CA LYS A 121 0.25 14.08 -25.61
C LYS A 121 1.41 14.81 -26.28
N GLY A 122 1.53 14.62 -27.59
CA GLY A 122 2.30 15.51 -28.45
C GLY A 122 1.59 16.84 -28.65
#